data_AF-W8F094-F1
#
_entry.id   AF-W8F094-F1
#
_cell.length_a   1.000
_cell.length_b   1.000
_cell.length_c   1.000
_cell.angle_alpha   90.00
_cell.angle_beta   90.00
_cell.angle_gamma   90.00
#
_symmetry.space_group_name_H-M   'P 1'
#
loop_
_entity.id
_entity.type
_entity.pdbx_description
1 polymer ?
#
loop_
_entity_poly.entity_id
_entity_poly.type
_entity_poly.pdbx_seq_one_letter_code
_entity_poly.pdbx_strand_id
1 'polypeptide(L)'
;MVAESSSSAVNTLFDVSDFPKAGEFINACLSQKYFVICYGGAIRGGKTFNSLGGLVLLHRMFPGSRSVIVRDTLETLKKNTLPSVTKAFPSNFIKDFNGTDYQWRFTNGSNCMFMSENAERDPDMDRWNGLEYNFILLEQAEELREKTFFKAIERAGSYVLPRGQKQPRPIILITVNPTDTWVRKQFYEPYMNGTLPEGWLYIPARIDDNPHIPDSYKESLLQMKLVNPIHYERFVSGNWDVKEATGNEFYAAFSRTKHVQPTAYLPGLPILSSWDANALPYSHTLLCQPERVGEGLVLRFFHEYALTPPKSGIANTGKQFLLDRTANGWQSSALFLTGDATLRNAKIGEQRGESLFNDVQAAVLPALHSGSADLWPRKNAGVMRRGDFLNYLLRGGVPGVSVQIDPSLVRLIEDLEQVQKGVDGKVKPKVKDKELGATYERLGHGADNFDYVCLSHPLIAAAYEAFKNGRDD
;
A
#
# COMPACT_ATOMS: atom_id res chain seq x y z
N MET A 1 -43.98 41.69 1.89
CA MET A 1 -42.61 41.80 2.41
C MET A 1 -42.37 40.61 3.31
N VAL A 2 -41.42 39.77 2.92
CA VAL A 2 -41.13 38.46 3.48
C VAL A 2 -40.45 38.66 4.84
N ALA A 3 -41.00 38.02 5.88
CA ALA A 3 -40.39 37.97 7.20
C ALA A 3 -39.21 36.99 7.16
N GLU A 4 -38.02 37.50 7.44
CA GLU A 4 -36.80 36.70 7.63
C GLU A 4 -36.98 35.75 8.81
N SER A 5 -37.04 34.46 8.52
CA SER A 5 -36.89 33.42 9.53
C SER A 5 -35.40 33.28 9.87
N SER A 6 -35.01 33.80 11.02
CA SER A 6 -33.70 33.57 11.63
C SER A 6 -33.48 32.06 11.77
N SER A 7 -32.49 31.52 11.04
CA SER A 7 -32.01 30.16 11.28
C SER A 7 -31.36 30.12 12.67
N SER A 8 -31.93 29.32 13.57
CA SER A 8 -31.25 28.97 14.81
C SER A 8 -30.06 28.10 14.45
N ALA A 9 -28.87 28.71 14.42
CA ALA A 9 -27.62 28.00 14.33
C ALA A 9 -27.60 26.94 15.46
N VAL A 10 -27.64 25.67 15.05
CA VAL A 10 -27.31 24.57 15.94
C VAL A 10 -25.87 24.81 16.35
N ASN A 11 -25.64 25.23 17.59
CA ASN A 11 -24.31 25.28 18.18
C ASN A 11 -23.81 23.82 18.30
N THR A 12 -23.30 23.29 17.20
CA THR A 12 -22.46 22.08 17.22
C THR A 12 -21.10 22.50 17.76
N LEU A 13 -20.57 21.71 18.69
CA LEU A 13 -19.18 21.81 19.19
C LEU A 13 -18.10 21.64 18.11
N PHE A 14 -18.49 21.59 16.84
CA PHE A 14 -17.67 21.24 15.68
C PHE A 14 -18.19 22.02 14.46
N ASP A 15 -17.33 22.86 13.86
CA ASP A 15 -17.56 23.41 12.53
C ASP A 15 -17.02 22.38 11.52
N VAL A 16 -17.92 21.79 10.72
CA VAL A 16 -17.57 20.75 9.75
C VAL A 16 -16.63 21.27 8.64
N SER A 17 -16.60 22.59 8.41
CA SER A 17 -15.72 23.22 7.42
C SER A 17 -14.22 23.16 7.80
N ASP A 18 -13.90 23.06 9.08
CA ASP A 18 -12.53 22.87 9.58
C ASP A 18 -12.02 21.43 9.40
N PHE A 19 -12.88 20.50 8.95
CA PHE A 19 -12.57 19.07 8.85
C PHE A 19 -13.07 18.47 7.53
N PRO A 20 -12.40 18.73 6.39
CA PRO A 20 -12.91 18.36 5.07
C PRO A 20 -13.29 16.88 4.94
N LYS A 21 -12.50 15.97 5.51
CA LYS A 21 -12.77 14.52 5.47
C LYS A 21 -13.86 14.07 6.44
N ALA A 22 -13.96 14.69 7.62
CA ALA A 22 -15.12 14.48 8.49
C ALA A 22 -16.40 14.97 7.80
N GLY A 23 -16.35 16.13 7.16
CA GLY A 23 -17.47 16.67 6.38
C GLY A 23 -17.86 15.79 5.21
N GLU A 24 -16.88 15.26 4.46
CA GLU A 24 -17.12 14.28 3.40
C GLU A 24 -17.87 13.05 3.94
N PHE A 25 -17.40 12.49 5.06
CA PHE A 25 -18.04 11.33 5.70
C PHE A 25 -19.47 11.62 6.19
N ILE A 26 -19.67 12.74 6.91
CA ILE A 26 -21.00 13.13 7.42
C ILE A 26 -21.96 13.41 6.26
N ASN A 27 -21.52 14.13 5.23
CA ASN A 27 -22.31 14.38 4.04
C ASN A 27 -22.68 13.09 3.31
N ALA A 28 -21.75 12.14 3.20
CA ALA A 28 -22.04 10.83 2.64
C ALA A 28 -23.16 10.11 3.43
N CYS A 29 -23.10 10.11 4.76
CA CYS A 29 -24.15 9.54 5.62
C CYS A 29 -25.52 10.20 5.40
N LEU A 30 -25.56 11.54 5.46
CA LEU A 30 -26.82 12.30 5.41
C LEU A 30 -27.41 12.40 4.00
N SER A 31 -26.60 12.23 2.95
CA SER A 31 -27.07 12.22 1.56
C SER A 31 -28.02 11.07 1.24
N GLN A 32 -27.96 9.97 2.03
CA GLN A 32 -28.67 8.72 1.74
C GLN A 32 -28.33 8.13 0.36
N LYS A 33 -27.23 8.55 -0.28
CA LYS A 33 -26.81 8.03 -1.59
C LYS A 33 -26.12 6.67 -1.48
N TYR A 34 -25.36 6.46 -0.41
CA TYR A 34 -24.48 5.32 -0.25
C TYR A 34 -25.08 4.27 0.68
N PHE A 35 -25.00 3.01 0.26
CA PHE A 35 -25.34 1.84 1.07
C PHE A 35 -24.15 1.40 1.95
N VAL A 36 -22.92 1.50 1.44
CA VAL A 36 -21.70 1.17 2.19
C VAL A 36 -20.76 2.36 2.19
N ILE A 37 -20.30 2.77 3.37
CA ILE A 37 -19.33 3.85 3.57
C ILE A 37 -18.17 3.30 4.40
N CYS A 38 -17.03 3.06 3.76
CA CYS A 38 -15.81 2.59 4.39
C CYS A 38 -14.85 3.76 4.60
N TYR A 39 -14.51 4.06 5.85
CA TYR A 39 -13.50 5.05 6.23
C TYR A 39 -12.24 4.32 6.64
N GLY A 40 -11.20 4.35 5.80
CA GLY A 40 -10.02 3.49 5.93
C GLY A 40 -8.69 4.23 5.86
N GLY A 41 -7.72 3.87 6.69
CA GLY A 41 -6.38 4.47 6.65
C GLY A 41 -5.76 4.68 8.03
N ALA A 42 -5.00 5.75 8.21
CA ALA A 42 -4.15 5.99 9.38
C ALA A 42 -4.89 5.99 10.73
N ILE A 43 -4.22 5.53 11.78
CA ILE A 43 -4.64 5.68 13.17
C ILE A 43 -4.80 7.16 13.49
N ARG A 44 -5.70 7.44 14.44
CA ARG A 44 -6.02 8.81 14.88
C ARG A 44 -6.60 9.74 13.81
N GLY A 45 -6.79 9.32 12.56
CA GLY A 45 -7.47 10.09 11.50
C GLY A 45 -8.98 10.32 11.70
N GLY A 46 -9.49 10.29 12.94
CA GLY A 46 -10.88 10.61 13.26
C GLY A 46 -11.94 9.55 12.89
N LYS A 47 -11.55 8.40 12.31
CA LYS A 47 -12.47 7.36 11.80
C LYS A 47 -13.60 7.00 12.77
N THR A 48 -13.26 6.53 13.97
CA THR A 48 -14.23 6.08 14.99
C THR A 48 -15.13 7.22 15.47
N PHE A 49 -14.59 8.43 15.67
CA PHE A 49 -15.39 9.57 16.14
C PHE A 49 -16.40 10.01 15.07
N ASN A 50 -15.96 10.09 13.81
CA ASN A 50 -16.82 10.47 12.69
C ASN A 50 -17.90 9.43 12.39
N SER A 51 -17.60 8.14 12.48
CA SER A 51 -18.60 7.08 12.30
C SER A 51 -19.67 7.10 13.40
N LEU A 52 -19.27 7.33 14.65
CA LEU A 52 -20.20 7.51 15.78
C LEU A 52 -21.05 8.78 15.61
N GLY A 53 -20.44 9.91 15.23
CA GLY A 53 -21.15 11.17 14.96
C GLY A 53 -22.15 11.04 13.82
N GLY A 54 -21.75 10.39 12.71
CA GLY A 54 -22.64 10.08 11.60
C GLY A 54 -23.84 9.25 12.02
N LEU A 55 -23.63 8.24 12.86
CA LEU A 55 -24.72 7.40 13.40
C LEU A 55 -25.70 8.22 14.26
N VAL A 56 -25.20 9.11 15.12
CA VAL A 56 -26.06 10.02 15.92
C VAL A 56 -26.87 10.94 15.03
N LEU A 57 -26.27 11.53 14.00
CA LEU A 57 -26.97 12.41 13.07
C LEU A 57 -28.03 11.66 12.25
N LEU A 58 -27.75 10.42 11.85
CA LEU A 58 -28.75 9.54 11.24
C LEU A 58 -29.92 9.25 12.19
N HIS A 59 -29.66 8.97 13.47
CA HIS A 59 -30.73 8.79 14.46
C HIS A 59 -31.56 10.07 14.69
N ARG A 60 -30.94 11.25 14.61
CA ARG A 60 -31.66 12.53 14.65
C ARG A 60 -32.51 12.75 13.40
N MET A 61 -31.98 12.40 12.24
CA MET A 61 -32.67 12.52 10.95
C MET A 61 -33.86 11.53 10.83
N PHE A 62 -33.76 10.37 11.47
CA PHE A 62 -34.76 9.31 11.43
C PHE A 62 -35.14 8.85 12.86
N PRO A 63 -36.04 9.57 13.56
CA PRO A 63 -36.52 9.19 14.88
C PRO A 63 -37.08 7.76 14.92
N GLY A 64 -36.88 7.06 16.04
CA GLY A 64 -37.31 5.66 16.20
C GLY A 64 -36.40 4.62 15.53
N SER A 65 -35.40 5.04 14.76
CA SER A 65 -34.45 4.14 14.08
C SER A 65 -33.59 3.31 15.02
N ARG A 66 -33.15 2.15 14.52
CA ARG A 66 -32.30 1.20 15.23
C ARG A 66 -30.96 1.06 14.55
N SER A 67 -29.90 0.94 15.34
CA SER A 67 -28.57 0.62 14.85
C SER A 67 -27.85 -0.41 15.71
N VAL A 68 -26.79 -1.00 15.14
CA VAL A 68 -25.83 -1.82 15.89
C VAL A 68 -24.40 -1.43 15.57
N ILE A 69 -23.56 -1.42 16.59
CA ILE A 69 -22.10 -1.25 16.48
C ILE A 69 -21.46 -2.59 16.83
N VAL A 70 -20.62 -3.10 15.92
CA VAL A 70 -20.01 -4.43 16.01
C VAL A 70 -18.49 -4.31 16.18
N ARG A 71 -17.95 -5.07 17.15
CA ARG A 71 -16.51 -5.31 17.37
C ARG A 71 -16.21 -6.80 17.41
N ASP A 72 -14.94 -7.16 17.35
CA ASP A 72 -14.45 -8.54 17.45
C ASP A 72 -14.90 -9.21 18.77
N THR A 73 -14.65 -8.57 19.91
CA THR A 73 -14.94 -9.09 21.24
C THR A 73 -15.66 -8.06 22.13
N LEU A 74 -16.36 -8.57 23.15
CA LEU A 74 -17.03 -7.71 24.13
C LEU A 74 -16.01 -6.94 24.99
N GLU A 75 -14.83 -7.51 25.20
CA GLU A 75 -13.75 -6.85 25.94
C GLU A 75 -13.23 -5.64 25.16
N THR A 76 -12.92 -5.80 23.87
CA THR A 76 -12.47 -4.70 23.00
C THR A 76 -13.54 -3.62 22.90
N LEU A 77 -14.81 -4.00 22.74
CA LEU A 77 -15.94 -3.08 22.71
C LEU A 77 -16.04 -2.23 23.98
N LYS A 78 -15.87 -2.85 25.17
CA LYS A 78 -15.89 -2.15 26.46
C LYS A 78 -14.70 -1.22 26.66
N LYS A 79 -13.51 -1.64 26.26
CA LYS A 79 -12.26 -0.88 26.49
C LYS A 79 -12.09 0.28 25.51
N ASN A 80 -12.51 0.11 24.25
CA ASN A 80 -12.14 1.03 23.17
C ASN A 80 -13.34 1.81 22.61
N THR A 81 -14.47 1.12 22.37
CA THR A 81 -15.61 1.70 21.66
C THR A 81 -16.56 2.43 22.60
N LEU A 82 -17.00 1.82 23.71
CA LEU A 82 -17.93 2.45 24.66
C LEU A 82 -17.41 3.79 25.23
N PRO A 83 -16.11 3.93 25.60
CA PRO A 83 -15.60 5.23 26.04
C PRO A 83 -15.62 6.30 24.95
N SER A 84 -15.44 5.90 23.69
CA SER A 84 -15.54 6.81 22.53
C SER A 84 -16.97 7.25 22.28
N VAL A 85 -17.94 6.35 22.47
CA VAL A 85 -19.38 6.64 22.42
C VAL A 85 -19.77 7.68 23.46
N THR A 86 -19.31 7.54 24.71
CA THR A 86 -19.60 8.53 25.77
C THR A 86 -19.09 9.93 25.44
N LYS A 87 -18.02 10.04 24.63
CA LYS A 87 -17.50 11.33 24.15
C LYS A 87 -18.27 11.87 22.95
N ALA A 88 -18.70 11.00 22.04
CA ALA A 88 -19.33 11.38 20.78
C ALA A 88 -20.85 11.62 20.91
N PHE A 89 -21.53 10.87 21.79
CA PHE A 89 -22.98 10.94 21.93
C PHE A 89 -23.36 12.11 22.83
N PRO A 90 -24.20 13.05 22.35
CA PRO A 90 -24.55 14.22 23.12
C PRO A 90 -25.48 13.83 24.27
N SER A 91 -25.11 14.19 25.50
CA SER A 91 -25.79 13.78 26.74
C SER A 91 -27.28 14.13 26.78
N ASN A 92 -27.69 15.26 26.17
CA ASN A 92 -29.09 15.67 26.07
C ASN A 92 -29.93 14.84 25.09
N PHE A 93 -29.30 14.04 24.23
CA PHE A 93 -29.98 13.15 23.29
C PHE A 93 -30.09 11.71 23.80
N ILE A 94 -29.27 11.38 24.80
CA ILE A 94 -29.27 10.10 25.48
C ILE A 94 -30.43 10.07 26.48
N LYS A 95 -31.23 9.00 26.44
CA LYS A 95 -32.24 8.71 27.47
C LYS A 95 -31.63 7.92 28.62
N ASP A 96 -31.03 6.77 28.31
CA ASP A 96 -30.36 5.90 29.27
C ASP A 96 -29.44 4.89 28.54
N PHE A 97 -28.69 4.11 29.33
CA PHE A 97 -27.93 2.96 28.87
C PHE A 97 -28.39 1.69 29.60
N ASN A 98 -28.80 0.68 28.84
CA ASN A 98 -29.09 -0.66 29.35
C ASN A 98 -27.79 -1.50 29.32
N GLY A 99 -27.20 -1.71 30.50
CA GLY A 99 -25.95 -2.46 30.64
C GLY A 99 -26.06 -3.97 30.43
N THR A 100 -27.27 -4.54 30.50
CA THR A 100 -27.50 -5.98 30.26
C THR A 100 -27.46 -6.28 28.77
N ASP A 101 -28.22 -5.53 27.99
CA ASP A 101 -28.33 -5.71 26.54
C ASP A 101 -27.28 -4.90 25.76
N TYR A 102 -26.42 -4.16 26.47
CA TYR A 102 -25.48 -3.19 25.92
C TYR A 102 -26.15 -2.28 24.88
N GLN A 103 -27.21 -1.59 25.29
CA GLN A 103 -28.02 -0.76 24.40
C GLN A 103 -28.13 0.66 24.92
N TRP A 104 -27.79 1.64 24.08
CA TRP A 104 -28.10 3.04 24.32
C TRP A 104 -29.47 3.38 23.74
N ARG A 105 -30.32 4.02 24.54
CA ARG A 105 -31.62 4.52 24.09
C ARG A 105 -31.58 6.04 23.99
N PHE A 106 -32.14 6.58 22.92
CA PHE A 106 -32.20 8.01 22.67
C PHE A 106 -33.57 8.59 23.04
N THR A 107 -33.61 9.90 23.29
CA THR A 107 -34.84 10.61 23.70
C THR A 107 -35.93 10.63 22.63
N ASN A 108 -35.59 10.40 21.36
CA ASN A 108 -36.51 10.34 20.24
C ASN A 108 -37.03 8.92 19.91
N GLY A 109 -36.80 7.95 20.80
CA GLY A 109 -37.22 6.55 20.62
C GLY A 109 -36.26 5.69 19.79
N SER A 110 -35.22 6.28 19.20
CA SER A 110 -34.15 5.50 18.55
C SER A 110 -33.33 4.71 19.58
N ASN A 111 -32.60 3.69 19.11
CA ASN A 111 -31.63 2.99 19.94
C ASN A 111 -30.42 2.49 19.14
N CYS A 112 -29.31 2.30 19.84
CA CYS A 112 -28.05 1.80 19.33
C CYS A 112 -27.57 0.64 20.20
N MET A 113 -27.51 -0.56 19.63
CA MET A 113 -27.04 -1.77 20.28
C MET A 113 -25.55 -1.97 20.06
N PHE A 114 -24.88 -2.58 21.03
CA PHE A 114 -23.47 -2.88 20.96
C PHE A 114 -23.29 -4.40 21.02
N MET A 115 -22.63 -4.94 20.02
CA MET A 115 -22.52 -6.38 19.84
C MET A 115 -21.07 -6.77 19.55
N SER A 116 -20.64 -7.89 20.12
CA SER A 116 -19.40 -8.55 19.72
C SER A 116 -19.69 -9.63 18.69
N GLU A 117 -18.86 -9.74 17.66
CA GLU A 117 -18.84 -10.86 16.72
C GLU A 117 -18.64 -12.17 17.47
N ASN A 118 -17.70 -12.21 18.41
CA ASN A 118 -17.36 -13.36 19.25
C ASN A 118 -17.24 -14.65 18.44
N ALA A 119 -16.26 -14.64 17.53
CA ALA A 119 -16.11 -15.65 16.50
C ALA A 119 -16.01 -17.10 17.01
N GLU A 120 -15.44 -17.28 18.19
CA GLU A 120 -15.25 -18.57 18.84
C GLU A 120 -16.55 -19.17 19.37
N ARG A 121 -17.44 -18.34 19.93
CA ARG A 121 -18.70 -18.80 20.54
C ARG A 121 -19.89 -18.77 19.59
N ASP A 122 -19.80 -17.99 18.53
CA ASP A 122 -20.84 -17.88 17.50
C ASP A 122 -20.20 -18.05 16.10
N PRO A 123 -19.71 -19.26 15.78
CA PRO A 123 -19.11 -19.53 14.48
C PRO A 123 -20.13 -19.39 13.35
N ASP A 124 -21.39 -19.74 13.55
CA ASP A 124 -22.40 -19.77 12.48
C ASP A 124 -23.20 -18.46 12.37
N MET A 125 -22.91 -17.47 13.23
CA MET A 125 -23.56 -16.16 13.24
C MET A 125 -25.05 -16.22 13.55
N ASP A 126 -25.48 -17.16 14.38
CA ASP A 126 -26.88 -17.41 14.69
C ASP A 126 -27.55 -16.20 15.36
N ARG A 127 -26.78 -15.44 16.15
CA ARG A 127 -27.29 -14.23 16.82
C ARG A 127 -27.72 -13.14 15.85
N TRP A 128 -27.27 -13.18 14.59
CA TRP A 128 -27.69 -12.22 13.55
C TRP A 128 -29.07 -12.54 12.96
N ASN A 129 -29.55 -13.79 13.07
CA ASN A 129 -30.67 -14.27 12.26
C ASN A 129 -32.02 -13.60 12.56
N GLY A 130 -32.17 -12.97 13.72
CA GLY A 130 -33.35 -12.20 14.12
C GLY A 130 -33.13 -10.70 14.26
N LEU A 131 -31.96 -10.18 13.88
CA LEU A 131 -31.64 -8.77 14.09
C LEU A 131 -32.28 -7.88 13.02
N GLU A 132 -32.83 -6.76 13.46
CA GLU A 132 -33.46 -5.76 12.60
C GLU A 132 -32.89 -4.37 12.86
N TYR A 133 -32.21 -3.79 11.87
CA TYR A 133 -31.56 -2.49 11.98
C TYR A 133 -31.80 -1.62 10.75
N ASN A 134 -31.70 -0.31 10.92
CA ASN A 134 -31.59 0.64 9.81
C ASN A 134 -30.13 0.86 9.43
N PHE A 135 -29.27 0.97 10.44
CA PHE A 135 -27.87 1.34 10.28
C PHE A 135 -26.96 0.35 11.01
N ILE A 136 -25.83 0.01 10.42
CA ILE A 136 -24.85 -0.89 11.02
C ILE A 136 -23.48 -0.23 10.96
N LEU A 137 -22.72 -0.28 12.06
CA LEU A 137 -21.32 0.12 12.09
C LEU A 137 -20.45 -1.10 12.39
N LEU A 138 -19.56 -1.44 11.47
CA LEU A 138 -18.49 -2.42 11.65
C LEU A 138 -17.21 -1.67 12.05
N GLU A 139 -16.90 -1.68 13.34
CA GLU A 139 -15.78 -0.91 13.89
C GLU A 139 -14.51 -1.78 13.93
N GLN A 140 -13.41 -1.23 13.39
CA GLN A 140 -12.19 -1.96 13.02
C GLN A 140 -12.47 -3.29 12.32
N ALA A 141 -13.05 -3.21 11.12
CA ALA A 141 -13.47 -4.37 10.35
C ALA A 141 -12.32 -5.29 9.92
N GLU A 142 -11.07 -4.82 9.99
CA GLU A 142 -9.88 -5.67 9.78
C GLU A 142 -9.78 -6.83 10.79
N GLU A 143 -10.40 -6.70 11.96
CA GLU A 143 -10.41 -7.71 13.03
C GLU A 143 -11.67 -8.61 12.97
N LEU A 144 -12.66 -8.25 12.15
CA LEU A 144 -13.89 -9.03 11.97
C LEU A 144 -13.70 -10.06 10.85
N ARG A 145 -14.50 -11.13 10.88
CA ARG A 145 -14.56 -12.08 9.76
C ARG A 145 -15.39 -11.50 8.62
N GLU A 146 -15.03 -11.80 7.38
CA GLU A 146 -15.76 -11.35 6.17
C GLU A 146 -17.26 -11.67 6.22
N LYS A 147 -17.63 -12.82 6.77
CA LYS A 147 -19.05 -13.20 6.94
C LYS A 147 -19.85 -12.25 7.84
N THR A 148 -19.21 -11.49 8.74
CA THR A 148 -19.89 -10.40 9.47
C THR A 148 -20.36 -9.31 8.53
N PHE A 149 -19.57 -8.98 7.51
CA PHE A 149 -19.97 -8.01 6.51
C PHE A 149 -21.13 -8.50 5.66
N PHE A 150 -21.15 -9.78 5.28
CA PHE A 150 -22.31 -10.37 4.59
C PHE A 150 -23.58 -10.34 5.46
N LYS A 151 -23.47 -10.65 6.76
CA LYS A 151 -24.59 -10.48 7.69
C LYS A 151 -25.02 -9.03 7.83
N ALA A 152 -24.10 -8.07 7.83
CA ALA A 152 -24.47 -6.65 7.82
C ALA A 152 -25.29 -6.29 6.57
N ILE A 153 -24.92 -6.81 5.39
CA ILE A 153 -25.68 -6.61 4.15
C ILE A 153 -27.10 -7.21 4.26
N GLU A 154 -27.24 -8.41 4.82
CA GLU A 154 -28.56 -9.04 5.04
C GLU A 154 -29.47 -8.25 5.99
N ARG A 155 -28.90 -7.52 6.96
CA ARG A 155 -29.65 -6.93 8.09
C ARG A 155 -29.79 -5.42 8.04
N ALA A 156 -28.96 -4.71 7.28
CA ALA A 156 -29.10 -3.27 7.14
C ALA A 156 -30.40 -2.93 6.38
N GLY A 157 -31.25 -2.10 7.00
CA GLY A 157 -32.54 -1.68 6.47
C GLY A 157 -33.72 -2.61 6.75
N SER A 158 -33.53 -3.72 7.47
CA SER A 158 -34.62 -4.66 7.76
C SER A 158 -35.60 -4.12 8.81
N TYR A 159 -35.18 -3.17 9.66
CA TYR A 159 -36.10 -2.54 10.61
C TYR A 159 -36.98 -1.48 9.92
N VAL A 160 -38.29 -1.69 9.96
CA VAL A 160 -39.28 -0.75 9.41
C VAL A 160 -39.74 0.21 10.50
N LEU A 161 -39.57 1.52 10.27
CA LEU A 161 -40.11 2.54 11.16
C LEU A 161 -41.65 2.54 11.17
N PRO A 162 -42.31 2.98 12.25
CA PRO A 162 -43.77 3.09 12.32
C PRO A 162 -44.40 3.83 11.13
N ARG A 163 -45.65 3.46 10.80
CA ARG A 163 -46.42 4.04 9.68
C ARG A 163 -46.42 5.57 9.73
N GLY A 164 -46.19 6.19 8.56
CA GLY A 164 -46.18 7.65 8.39
C GLY A 164 -44.80 8.31 8.55
N GLN A 165 -43.78 7.57 8.99
CA GLN A 165 -42.41 8.08 9.06
C GLN A 165 -41.65 7.81 7.75
N LYS A 166 -40.73 8.74 7.40
CA LYS A 166 -39.81 8.55 6.28
C LYS A 166 -38.85 7.41 6.60
N GLN A 167 -38.86 6.36 5.79
CA GLN A 167 -37.94 5.23 5.96
C GLN A 167 -36.51 5.66 5.58
N PRO A 168 -35.50 5.35 6.40
CA PRO A 168 -34.11 5.54 6.00
C PRO A 168 -33.73 4.54 4.90
N ARG A 169 -32.80 4.92 4.04
CA ARG A 169 -32.10 3.92 3.22
C ARG A 169 -31.13 3.13 4.11
N PRO A 170 -30.87 1.86 3.80
CA PRO A 170 -29.91 1.08 4.56
C PRO A 170 -28.51 1.69 4.45
N ILE A 171 -27.78 1.74 5.56
CA ILE A 171 -26.39 2.23 5.60
C ILE A 171 -25.54 1.30 6.45
N ILE A 172 -24.42 0.87 5.90
CA ILE A 172 -23.34 0.17 6.58
C ILE A 172 -22.13 1.09 6.63
N LEU A 173 -21.76 1.51 7.83
CA LEU A 173 -20.55 2.26 8.12
C LEU A 173 -19.44 1.27 8.49
N ILE A 174 -18.24 1.48 7.96
CA ILE A 174 -17.09 0.61 8.20
C ILE A 174 -15.90 1.49 8.54
N THR A 175 -15.17 1.13 9.60
CA THR A 175 -13.86 1.74 9.89
C THR A 175 -12.78 0.67 9.76
N VAL A 176 -11.64 1.04 9.18
CA VAL A 176 -10.57 0.07 8.92
C VAL A 176 -9.16 0.69 8.99
N ASN A 177 -8.20 -0.07 9.49
CA ASN A 177 -6.77 0.23 9.33
C ASN A 177 -6.15 -0.64 8.23
N PRO A 178 -5.08 -0.18 7.55
CA PRO A 178 -4.46 -0.95 6.48
C PRO A 178 -4.00 -2.34 6.93
N THR A 179 -4.34 -3.36 6.15
CA THR A 179 -4.06 -4.78 6.43
C THR A 179 -4.20 -5.60 5.15
N ASP A 180 -3.81 -6.88 5.20
CA ASP A 180 -3.99 -7.85 4.10
C ASP A 180 -5.22 -8.76 4.27
N THR A 181 -6.09 -8.49 5.25
CA THR A 181 -7.34 -9.26 5.43
C THR A 181 -8.39 -8.94 4.36
N TRP A 182 -9.59 -9.53 4.46
CA TRP A 182 -10.67 -9.44 3.46
C TRP A 182 -11.03 -8.00 3.08
N VAL A 183 -10.91 -7.05 4.02
CA VAL A 183 -11.19 -5.62 3.80
C VAL A 183 -10.34 -5.00 2.68
N ARG A 184 -9.12 -5.49 2.45
CA ARG A 184 -8.25 -5.03 1.36
C ARG A 184 -8.89 -5.32 0.01
N LYS A 185 -9.27 -6.58 -0.21
CA LYS A 185 -9.89 -7.06 -1.44
C LYS A 185 -11.29 -6.49 -1.66
N GLN A 186 -12.04 -6.30 -0.59
CA GLN A 186 -13.43 -5.87 -0.66
C GLN A 186 -13.59 -4.35 -0.86
N PHE A 187 -12.65 -3.55 -0.34
CA PHE A 187 -12.77 -2.08 -0.35
C PHE A 187 -11.56 -1.38 -0.96
N TYR A 188 -10.35 -1.65 -0.46
CA TYR A 188 -9.17 -0.86 -0.85
C TYR A 188 -8.75 -1.09 -2.31
N GLU A 189 -8.65 -2.35 -2.76
CA GLU A 189 -8.26 -2.67 -4.14
C GLU A 189 -9.30 -2.15 -5.15
N PRO A 190 -10.62 -2.34 -4.97
CA PRO A 190 -11.62 -1.73 -5.84
C PRO A 190 -11.58 -0.21 -5.83
N TYR A 191 -11.30 0.43 -4.68
CA TYR A 191 -11.12 1.87 -4.61
C TYR A 191 -9.95 2.35 -5.47
N MET A 192 -8.78 1.72 -5.31
CA MET A 192 -7.58 2.05 -6.08
C MET A 192 -7.76 1.84 -7.59
N ASN A 193 -8.56 0.84 -7.96
CA ASN A 193 -8.84 0.52 -9.36
C ASN A 193 -10.02 1.30 -9.95
N GLY A 194 -10.73 2.11 -9.16
CA GLY A 194 -11.95 2.79 -9.60
C GLY A 194 -13.12 1.85 -9.91
N THR A 195 -13.14 0.66 -9.31
CA THR A 195 -14.11 -0.42 -9.56
C THR A 195 -15.03 -0.71 -8.36
N LEU A 196 -15.16 0.22 -7.41
CA LEU A 196 -16.13 0.10 -6.33
C LEU A 196 -17.57 -0.04 -6.88
N PRO A 197 -18.40 -0.92 -6.31
CA PRO A 197 -19.80 -1.05 -6.72
C PRO A 197 -20.58 0.26 -6.55
N GLU A 198 -21.66 0.41 -7.33
CA GLU A 198 -22.57 1.54 -7.16
C GLU A 198 -23.15 1.57 -5.73
N GLY A 199 -23.20 2.77 -5.15
CA GLY A 199 -23.65 2.96 -3.76
C GLY A 199 -22.60 2.62 -2.71
N TRP A 200 -21.36 2.27 -3.09
CA TRP A 200 -20.25 2.07 -2.17
C TRP A 200 -19.31 3.27 -2.21
N LEU A 201 -18.76 3.64 -1.06
CA LEU A 201 -17.81 4.73 -0.91
C LEU A 201 -16.63 4.29 -0.05
N TYR A 202 -15.43 4.62 -0.48
CA TYR A 202 -14.22 4.53 0.33
C TYR A 202 -13.65 5.93 0.54
N ILE A 203 -13.45 6.30 1.81
CA ILE A 203 -12.86 7.58 2.21
C ILE A 203 -11.48 7.26 2.84
N PRO A 204 -10.37 7.74 2.24
CA PRO A 204 -9.06 7.56 2.84
C PRO A 204 -8.90 8.47 4.07
N ALA A 205 -8.38 7.90 5.17
CA ALA A 205 -8.06 8.60 6.41
C ALA A 205 -6.55 8.80 6.54
N ARG A 206 -6.14 10.00 6.91
CA ARG A 206 -4.78 10.39 7.26
C ARG A 206 -4.75 10.97 8.66
N ILE A 207 -3.58 10.94 9.29
CA ILE A 207 -3.41 11.55 10.62
C ILE A 207 -3.68 13.07 10.58
N ASP A 208 -3.33 13.72 9.47
CA ASP A 208 -3.53 15.15 9.27
C ASP A 208 -4.99 15.56 9.02
N ASP A 209 -5.88 14.59 8.77
CA ASP A 209 -7.32 14.85 8.67
C ASP A 209 -7.94 15.16 10.05
N ASN A 210 -7.19 14.96 11.14
CA ASN A 210 -7.62 15.28 12.50
C ASN A 210 -6.77 16.43 13.09
N PRO A 211 -7.27 17.69 13.03
CA PRO A 211 -6.55 18.86 13.54
C PRO A 211 -6.49 18.93 15.07
N HIS A 212 -7.19 18.05 15.79
CA HIS A 212 -7.11 17.98 17.26
C HIS A 212 -5.93 17.16 17.76
N ILE A 213 -5.13 16.58 16.87
CA ILE A 213 -3.91 15.87 17.27
C ILE A 213 -2.82 16.90 17.55
N PRO A 214 -2.29 16.96 18.79
CA PRO A 214 -1.20 17.87 19.11
C PRO A 214 0.05 17.56 18.28
N ASP A 215 0.79 18.59 17.87
CA ASP A 215 2.03 18.42 17.10
C ASP A 215 3.06 17.58 17.85
N SER A 216 3.16 17.76 19.17
CA SER A 216 4.04 16.94 20.04
C SER A 216 3.71 15.45 19.99
N TYR A 217 2.44 15.08 19.78
CA TYR A 217 2.06 13.68 19.58
C TYR A 217 2.47 13.19 18.18
N LYS A 218 2.29 14.00 17.14
CA LYS A 218 2.78 13.66 15.78
C LYS A 218 4.29 13.46 15.78
N GLU A 219 5.04 14.31 16.50
CA GLU A 219 6.48 14.16 16.70
C GLU A 219 6.83 12.86 17.44
N SER A 220 6.07 12.47 18.47
CA SER A 220 6.28 11.19 19.15
C SER A 220 6.09 9.98 18.22
N LEU A 221 5.18 10.07 17.25
CA LEU A 221 4.99 9.02 16.25
C LEU A 221 6.18 8.93 15.28
N LEU A 222 6.96 10.00 15.08
CA LEU A 222 8.20 9.91 14.30
C LEU A 222 9.23 9.00 14.98
N GLN A 223 9.19 8.81 16.30
CA GLN A 223 10.04 7.83 16.97
C GLN A 223 9.68 6.39 16.54
N MET A 224 8.39 6.12 16.30
CA MET A 224 7.94 4.84 15.75
C MET A 224 8.53 4.58 14.37
N LYS A 225 8.70 5.63 13.54
CA LYS A 225 9.37 5.52 12.23
C LYS A 225 10.81 5.02 12.36
N LEU A 226 11.50 5.36 13.46
CA LEU A 226 12.87 4.93 13.72
C LEU A 226 12.95 3.47 14.19
N VAL A 227 12.03 3.07 15.09
CA VAL A 227 12.08 1.73 15.73
C VAL A 227 11.32 0.64 14.96
N ASN A 228 10.24 1.00 14.29
CA ASN A 228 9.41 0.10 13.50
C ASN A 228 8.80 0.84 12.29
N PRO A 229 9.61 1.08 11.24
CA PRO A 229 9.18 1.85 10.07
C PRO A 229 7.99 1.21 9.35
N ILE A 230 7.90 -0.12 9.33
CA ILE A 230 6.77 -0.86 8.76
C ILE A 230 5.47 -0.52 9.50
N HIS A 231 5.51 -0.57 10.83
CA HIS A 231 4.35 -0.24 11.64
C HIS A 231 3.98 1.24 11.52
N TYR A 232 4.98 2.13 11.44
CA TYR A 232 4.75 3.55 11.15
C TYR A 232 4.05 3.75 9.79
N GLU A 233 4.57 3.17 8.71
CA GLU A 233 3.98 3.36 7.39
C GLU A 233 2.55 2.79 7.33
N ARG A 234 2.32 1.62 7.90
CA ARG A 234 0.99 1.00 7.94
C ARG A 234 0.00 1.83 8.75
N PHE A 235 0.34 2.14 10.00
CA PHE A 235 -0.63 2.69 10.93
C PHE A 235 -0.62 4.22 10.95
N VAL A 236 0.51 4.90 10.74
CA VAL A 236 0.60 6.36 10.76
C VAL A 236 0.45 6.96 9.36
N SER A 237 1.18 6.44 8.36
CA SER A 237 1.03 6.91 6.97
C SER A 237 -0.23 6.38 6.28
N GLY A 238 -0.86 5.33 6.82
CA GLY A 238 -2.03 4.69 6.21
C GLY A 238 -1.70 3.86 4.98
N ASN A 239 -0.46 3.36 4.87
CA ASN A 239 0.03 2.63 3.71
C ASN A 239 -0.42 1.16 3.73
N TRP A 240 -1.19 0.76 2.72
CA TRP A 240 -1.70 -0.61 2.54
C TRP A 240 -0.69 -1.57 1.93
N ASP A 241 0.41 -1.08 1.37
CA ASP A 241 1.36 -1.90 0.61
C ASP A 241 2.59 -2.28 1.43
N VAL A 242 2.62 -1.95 2.72
CA VAL A 242 3.71 -2.26 3.63
C VAL A 242 3.53 -3.62 4.32
N LYS A 243 4.53 -4.50 4.16
CA LYS A 243 4.55 -5.86 4.70
C LYS A 243 5.42 -5.97 5.95
N GLU A 244 5.04 -6.86 6.87
CA GLU A 244 5.83 -7.21 8.05
C GLU A 244 7.02 -8.08 7.65
N ALA A 245 8.16 -7.86 8.31
CA ALA A 245 9.36 -8.67 8.11
C ALA A 245 9.11 -10.08 8.65
N THR A 246 9.20 -11.09 7.77
CA THR A 246 9.04 -12.52 8.06
C THR A 246 10.33 -13.15 8.59
N GLY A 247 11.48 -12.48 8.45
CA GLY A 247 12.80 -13.00 8.76
C GLY A 247 13.35 -13.96 7.70
N ASN A 248 12.58 -14.19 6.62
CA ASN A 248 12.96 -15.04 5.49
C ASN A 248 13.16 -14.22 4.19
N GLU A 249 13.33 -12.91 4.29
CA GLU A 249 13.62 -12.03 3.16
C GLU A 249 14.93 -12.42 2.49
N PHE A 250 14.94 -12.44 1.16
CA PHE A 250 16.16 -12.66 0.41
C PHE A 250 17.14 -11.49 0.58
N TYR A 251 16.63 -10.26 0.69
CA TYR A 251 17.40 -9.05 0.98
C TYR A 251 17.14 -8.53 2.40
N ALA A 252 17.38 -9.36 3.41
CA ALA A 252 17.16 -9.00 4.82
C ALA A 252 17.91 -7.74 5.30
N ALA A 253 18.97 -7.32 4.59
CA ALA A 253 19.69 -6.07 4.88
C ALA A 253 19.10 -4.84 4.18
N PHE A 254 18.22 -5.01 3.18
CA PHE A 254 17.55 -3.90 2.54
C PHE A 254 16.67 -3.15 3.54
N SER A 255 16.61 -1.84 3.39
CA SER A 255 15.96 -0.96 4.35
C SER A 255 15.65 0.35 3.66
N ARG A 256 14.37 0.73 3.61
CA ARG A 256 13.96 2.01 3.02
C ARG A 256 14.65 3.19 3.70
N THR A 257 14.79 3.17 5.02
CA THR A 257 15.41 4.28 5.77
C THR A 257 16.90 4.45 5.51
N LYS A 258 17.60 3.39 5.10
CA LYS A 258 19.03 3.44 4.77
C LYS A 258 19.30 3.63 3.28
N HIS A 259 18.51 2.98 2.42
CA HIS A 259 18.82 2.83 1.00
C HIS A 259 17.91 3.66 0.09
N VAL A 260 16.75 4.11 0.55
CA VAL A 260 15.78 4.84 -0.29
C VAL A 260 15.80 6.33 0.04
N GLN A 261 16.20 7.14 -0.93
CA GLN A 261 16.26 8.60 -0.82
C GLN A 261 16.28 9.26 -2.20
N PRO A 262 15.81 10.52 -2.35
CA PRO A 262 15.84 11.22 -3.63
C PRO A 262 17.22 11.16 -4.29
N THR A 263 17.28 10.55 -5.46
CA THR A 263 18.51 10.20 -6.16
C THR A 263 18.39 10.65 -7.60
N ALA A 264 18.59 11.96 -7.83
CA ALA A 264 18.52 12.54 -9.16
C ALA A 264 19.71 12.13 -10.05
N TYR A 265 19.49 12.18 -11.36
CA TYR A 265 20.51 12.05 -12.39
C TYR A 265 21.62 13.10 -12.24
N LEU A 266 22.87 12.68 -12.45
CA LEU A 266 24.07 13.51 -12.42
C LEU A 266 24.72 13.59 -13.81
N PRO A 267 24.80 14.78 -14.43
CA PRO A 267 25.47 14.95 -15.72
C PRO A 267 26.93 14.52 -15.71
N GLY A 268 27.36 13.89 -16.81
CA GLY A 268 28.76 13.48 -17.03
C GLY A 268 29.18 12.15 -16.38
N LEU A 269 28.40 11.62 -15.43
CA LEU A 269 28.65 10.26 -14.90
C LEU A 269 28.06 9.20 -15.84
N PRO A 270 28.75 8.05 -16.06
CA PRO A 270 28.22 6.98 -16.90
C PRO A 270 26.92 6.41 -16.33
N ILE A 271 26.02 6.01 -17.22
CA ILE A 271 24.79 5.28 -16.87
C ILE A 271 25.06 3.80 -17.09
N LEU A 272 25.00 3.01 -16.01
CA LEU A 272 24.91 1.56 -16.07
C LEU A 272 23.45 1.20 -16.33
N SER A 273 23.18 0.64 -17.50
CA SER A 273 21.87 0.18 -17.93
C SER A 273 21.86 -1.34 -17.92
N SER A 274 21.07 -1.92 -17.02
CA SER A 274 20.98 -3.36 -16.84
C SER A 274 19.64 -3.91 -17.28
N TRP A 275 19.67 -5.03 -18.01
CA TRP A 275 18.51 -5.58 -18.72
C TRP A 275 18.18 -7.01 -18.27
N ASP A 276 16.92 -7.24 -17.93
CA ASP A 276 16.33 -8.56 -17.69
C ASP A 276 15.10 -8.71 -18.61
N ALA A 277 15.23 -9.48 -19.69
CA ALA A 277 14.29 -9.47 -20.81
C ALA A 277 13.17 -10.51 -20.71
N ASN A 278 12.55 -10.63 -19.54
CA ASN A 278 11.43 -11.55 -19.37
C ASN A 278 10.15 -11.08 -20.09
N ALA A 279 9.41 -12.04 -20.65
CA ALA A 279 8.25 -11.75 -21.49
C ALA A 279 7.03 -11.28 -20.67
N LEU A 280 6.80 -11.91 -19.51
CA LEU A 280 5.72 -11.59 -18.58
C LEU A 280 6.27 -11.39 -17.16
N PRO A 281 5.76 -10.39 -16.41
CA PRO A 281 4.81 -9.36 -16.86
C PRO A 281 5.45 -8.35 -17.81
N TYR A 282 6.78 -8.21 -17.79
CA TYR A 282 7.56 -7.29 -18.62
C TYR A 282 9.06 -7.56 -18.53
N SER A 283 9.80 -6.99 -19.48
CA SER A 283 11.25 -6.79 -19.37
C SER A 283 11.51 -5.69 -18.36
N HIS A 284 12.40 -5.94 -17.40
CA HIS A 284 12.82 -4.94 -16.43
C HIS A 284 14.15 -4.33 -16.87
N THR A 285 14.25 -3.00 -16.87
CA THR A 285 15.53 -2.30 -17.08
C THR A 285 15.80 -1.33 -15.94
N LEU A 286 17.02 -1.33 -15.43
CA LEU A 286 17.41 -0.54 -14.27
C LEU A 286 18.60 0.36 -14.63
N LEU A 287 18.50 1.65 -14.28
CA LEU A 287 19.56 2.64 -14.52
C LEU A 287 20.25 3.04 -13.21
N CYS A 288 21.58 3.00 -13.22
CA CYS A 288 22.42 3.35 -12.08
C CYS A 288 23.60 4.24 -12.48
N GLN A 289 23.96 5.22 -11.66
CA GLN A 289 25.19 6.01 -11.80
C GLN A 289 26.14 5.75 -10.62
N PRO A 290 27.31 5.15 -10.86
CA PRO A 290 28.37 5.05 -9.87
C PRO A 290 29.00 6.44 -9.65
N GLU A 291 28.79 7.02 -8.47
CA GLU A 291 29.36 8.31 -8.08
C GLU A 291 30.51 8.09 -7.10
N ARG A 292 31.65 8.75 -7.35
CA ARG A 292 32.75 8.81 -6.38
C ARG A 292 32.51 9.98 -5.44
N VAL A 293 32.46 9.69 -4.13
CA VAL A 293 32.29 10.70 -3.07
C VAL A 293 33.47 10.57 -2.12
N GLY A 294 34.45 11.46 -2.26
CA GLY A 294 35.78 11.27 -1.64
C GLY A 294 36.43 9.97 -2.13
N GLU A 295 36.91 9.15 -1.21
CA GLU A 295 37.43 7.79 -1.49
C GLU A 295 36.31 6.76 -1.70
N GLY A 296 35.07 7.11 -1.38
CA GLY A 296 33.92 6.22 -1.43
C GLY A 296 33.29 6.07 -2.81
N LEU A 297 32.39 5.09 -2.93
CA LEU A 297 31.57 4.82 -4.11
C LEU A 297 30.10 4.73 -3.70
N VAL A 298 29.25 5.45 -4.41
CA VAL A 298 27.80 5.41 -4.23
C VAL A 298 27.17 4.85 -5.51
N LEU A 299 26.45 3.74 -5.40
CA LEU A 299 25.63 3.21 -6.49
C LEU A 299 24.26 3.92 -6.46
N ARG A 300 24.05 4.85 -7.39
CA ARG A 300 22.86 5.70 -7.46
C ARG A 300 21.84 5.18 -8.47
N PHE A 301 20.84 4.47 -8.00
CA PHE A 301 19.73 3.99 -8.83
C PHE A 301 18.69 5.10 -8.98
N PHE A 302 18.50 5.59 -10.20
CA PHE A 302 17.71 6.81 -10.45
C PHE A 302 16.54 6.62 -11.41
N HIS A 303 16.46 5.48 -12.10
CA HIS A 303 15.33 5.19 -12.99
C HIS A 303 15.13 3.68 -13.22
N GLU A 304 13.88 3.27 -13.44
CA GLU A 304 13.51 1.90 -13.83
C GLU A 304 12.50 1.91 -14.99
N TYR A 305 12.58 0.91 -15.86
CA TYR A 305 11.55 0.63 -16.86
C TYR A 305 10.91 -0.73 -16.56
N ALA A 306 9.60 -0.69 -16.34
CA ALA A 306 8.73 -1.83 -16.11
C ALA A 306 7.47 -1.73 -16.99
N LEU A 307 7.67 -1.57 -18.31
CA LEU A 307 6.60 -1.33 -19.27
C LEU A 307 5.73 -2.58 -19.45
N THR A 308 4.45 -2.52 -19.10
CA THR A 308 3.51 -3.64 -19.24
C THR A 308 2.96 -3.76 -20.68
N PRO A 309 2.47 -4.94 -21.10
CA PRO A 309 1.76 -5.10 -22.35
C PRO A 309 0.65 -4.06 -22.55
N PRO A 310 0.45 -3.55 -23.78
CA PRO A 310 1.13 -3.92 -25.03
C PRO A 310 2.47 -3.19 -25.25
N LYS A 311 2.95 -2.39 -24.29
CA LYS A 311 4.19 -1.59 -24.40
C LYS A 311 5.44 -2.30 -23.88
N SER A 312 5.33 -3.56 -23.47
CA SER A 312 6.47 -4.34 -22.96
C SER A 312 7.47 -4.71 -24.06
N GLY A 313 8.62 -5.24 -23.64
CA GLY A 313 9.64 -5.80 -24.52
C GLY A 313 10.81 -4.85 -24.79
N ILE A 314 11.94 -5.44 -25.23
CA ILE A 314 13.23 -4.75 -25.38
C ILE A 314 13.12 -3.52 -26.30
N ALA A 315 12.47 -3.67 -27.46
CA ALA A 315 12.38 -2.60 -28.45
C ALA A 315 11.61 -1.36 -27.91
N ASN A 316 10.49 -1.59 -27.22
CA ASN A 316 9.70 -0.51 -26.62
C ASN A 316 10.44 0.14 -25.45
N THR A 317 11.11 -0.65 -24.62
CA THR A 317 11.94 -0.12 -23.54
C THR A 317 13.09 0.72 -24.08
N GLY A 318 13.80 0.27 -25.12
CA GLY A 318 14.87 1.06 -25.75
C GLY A 318 14.36 2.35 -26.37
N LYS A 319 13.21 2.30 -27.06
CA LYS A 319 12.56 3.51 -27.59
C LYS A 319 12.22 4.51 -26.49
N GLN A 320 11.63 4.04 -25.38
CA GLN A 320 11.29 4.89 -24.24
C GLN A 320 12.56 5.49 -23.61
N PHE A 321 13.60 4.67 -23.43
CA PHE A 321 14.90 5.14 -22.93
C PHE A 321 15.51 6.25 -23.79
N LEU A 322 15.46 6.14 -25.13
CA LEU A 322 16.01 7.17 -26.01
C LEU A 322 15.21 8.49 -25.95
N LEU A 323 13.88 8.40 -25.80
CA LEU A 323 13.02 9.57 -25.58
C LEU A 323 13.37 10.24 -24.25
N ASP A 324 13.44 9.47 -23.18
CA ASP A 324 13.75 9.98 -21.84
C ASP A 324 15.17 10.52 -21.75
N ARG A 325 16.14 9.88 -22.42
CA ARG A 325 17.51 10.38 -22.55
C ARG A 325 17.55 11.77 -23.17
N THR A 326 16.68 12.03 -24.14
CA THR A 326 16.60 13.34 -24.80
C THR A 326 15.88 14.36 -23.93
N ALA A 327 14.72 13.99 -23.41
CA ALA A 327 13.85 14.88 -22.64
C ALA A 327 14.44 15.30 -21.29
N ASN A 328 15.21 14.42 -20.65
CA ASN A 328 15.74 14.63 -19.30
C ASN A 328 17.22 15.02 -19.26
N GLY A 329 17.84 15.31 -20.41
CA GLY A 329 19.23 15.82 -20.41
C GLY A 329 20.30 14.75 -20.15
N TRP A 330 20.03 13.48 -20.44
CA TRP A 330 20.97 12.38 -20.13
C TRP A 330 22.07 12.18 -21.20
N GLN A 331 22.09 13.00 -22.25
CA GLN A 331 22.94 12.83 -23.42
C GLN A 331 24.44 12.91 -23.10
N SER A 332 24.83 13.61 -22.03
CA SER A 332 26.24 13.75 -21.61
C SER A 332 26.85 12.47 -21.04
N SER A 333 26.02 11.49 -20.66
CA SER A 333 26.48 10.28 -19.97
C SER A 333 26.75 9.15 -20.95
N ALA A 334 27.95 8.56 -20.87
CA ALA A 334 28.24 7.30 -21.54
C ALA A 334 27.31 6.18 -21.06
N LEU A 335 26.98 5.25 -21.96
CA LEU A 335 26.11 4.11 -21.66
C LEU A 335 26.92 2.83 -21.46
N PHE A 336 26.85 2.24 -20.27
CA PHE A 336 27.46 0.95 -19.95
C PHE A 336 26.37 -0.12 -19.89
N LEU A 337 26.48 -1.15 -20.71
CA LEU A 337 25.46 -2.20 -20.82
C LEU A 337 25.82 -3.40 -19.95
N THR A 338 24.83 -3.92 -19.24
CA THR A 338 24.91 -5.17 -18.48
C THR A 338 23.52 -5.82 -18.40
N GLY A 339 23.40 -6.95 -17.71
CA GLY A 339 22.13 -7.63 -17.52
C GLY A 339 22.29 -9.12 -17.24
N ASP A 340 21.19 -9.85 -17.40
CA ASP A 340 21.19 -11.30 -17.30
C ASP A 340 22.11 -11.92 -18.37
N ALA A 341 23.13 -12.66 -17.95
CA ALA A 341 24.08 -13.33 -18.84
C ALA A 341 23.41 -14.24 -19.88
N THR A 342 22.21 -14.77 -19.60
CA THR A 342 21.52 -15.69 -20.52
C THR A 342 21.04 -15.01 -21.80
N LEU A 343 20.91 -13.67 -21.83
CA LEU A 343 20.50 -12.93 -23.03
C LEU A 343 21.52 -13.03 -24.17
N ARG A 344 22.77 -13.40 -23.88
CA ARG A 344 23.81 -13.68 -24.88
C ARG A 344 23.69 -15.05 -25.54
N ASN A 345 22.84 -15.93 -25.00
CA ASN A 345 22.59 -17.22 -25.61
C ASN A 345 21.84 -17.01 -26.93
N ALA A 346 22.09 -17.90 -27.89
CA ALA A 346 21.34 -17.90 -29.14
C ALA A 346 19.85 -18.10 -28.85
N LYS A 347 19.00 -17.35 -29.54
CA LYS A 347 17.55 -17.52 -29.49
C LYS A 347 17.16 -18.92 -29.97
N ILE A 348 16.14 -19.51 -29.33
CA ILE A 348 15.68 -20.86 -29.66
C ILE A 348 15.03 -20.85 -31.05
N GLY A 349 15.57 -21.64 -31.99
CA GLY A 349 15.02 -21.80 -33.33
C GLY A 349 15.50 -20.77 -34.37
N GLU A 350 16.39 -19.84 -33.99
CA GLU A 350 16.97 -18.83 -34.88
C GLU A 350 18.37 -19.22 -35.37
N GLN A 351 18.89 -18.51 -36.38
CA GLN A 351 20.22 -18.78 -36.93
C GLN A 351 21.33 -18.46 -35.92
N ARG A 352 22.50 -19.09 -36.09
CA ARG A 352 23.68 -18.87 -35.25
C ARG A 352 24.11 -17.40 -35.35
N GLY A 353 23.84 -16.60 -34.32
CA GLY A 353 24.23 -15.19 -34.24
C GLY A 353 23.16 -14.25 -33.68
N GLU A 354 21.92 -14.70 -33.55
CA GLU A 354 20.82 -13.88 -33.02
C GLU A 354 20.60 -14.15 -31.52
N SER A 355 20.69 -13.11 -30.69
CA SER A 355 20.51 -13.17 -29.24
C SER A 355 19.70 -11.98 -28.73
N LEU A 356 19.08 -12.10 -27.56
CA LEU A 356 18.37 -10.97 -26.93
C LEU A 356 19.34 -9.83 -26.56
N PHE A 357 20.61 -10.14 -26.34
CA PHE A 357 21.67 -9.15 -26.17
C PHE A 357 21.85 -8.28 -27.44
N ASN A 358 21.82 -8.89 -28.63
CA ASN A 358 21.88 -8.13 -29.89
C ASN A 358 20.65 -7.21 -30.03
N ASP A 359 19.46 -7.65 -29.61
CA ASP A 359 18.25 -6.83 -29.62
C ASP A 359 18.39 -5.62 -28.69
N VAL A 360 18.96 -5.81 -27.49
CA VAL A 360 19.25 -4.71 -26.55
C VAL A 360 20.20 -3.70 -27.19
N GLN A 361 21.32 -4.18 -27.76
CA GLN A 361 22.28 -3.31 -28.43
C GLN A 361 21.63 -2.52 -29.57
N ALA A 362 20.78 -3.15 -30.38
CA ALA A 362 20.06 -2.50 -31.46
C ALA A 362 19.07 -1.44 -30.94
N ALA A 363 18.35 -1.75 -29.85
CA ALA A 363 17.34 -0.87 -29.27
C ALA A 363 17.94 0.42 -28.67
N VAL A 364 19.19 0.39 -28.22
CA VAL A 364 19.90 1.55 -27.64
C VAL A 364 21.03 2.08 -28.52
N LEU A 365 21.21 1.56 -29.73
CA LEU A 365 22.29 1.92 -30.65
C LEU A 365 22.49 3.43 -30.81
N PRO A 366 21.44 4.28 -30.92
CA PRO A 366 21.61 5.73 -31.03
C PRO A 366 22.27 6.41 -29.82
N ALA A 367 22.30 5.75 -28.66
CA ALA A 367 22.95 6.24 -27.44
C ALA A 367 24.38 5.69 -27.25
N LEU A 368 24.83 4.75 -28.07
CA LEU A 368 26.15 4.16 -27.97
C LEU A 368 27.20 5.00 -28.70
N HIS A 369 28.35 5.22 -28.05
CA HIS A 369 29.48 5.95 -28.64
C HIS A 369 30.81 5.39 -28.11
N SER A 370 31.95 5.99 -28.47
CA SER A 370 33.29 5.54 -28.07
C SER A 370 33.55 5.50 -26.57
N GLY A 371 32.72 6.20 -25.78
CA GLY A 371 32.79 6.18 -24.31
C GLY A 371 31.91 5.09 -23.70
N SER A 372 31.05 4.42 -24.47
CA SER A 372 30.21 3.31 -24.00
C SER A 372 31.02 2.04 -23.76
N ALA A 373 30.54 1.18 -22.86
CA ALA A 373 31.21 -0.06 -22.50
C ALA A 373 30.23 -1.23 -22.39
N ASP A 374 30.73 -2.42 -22.68
CA ASP A 374 30.05 -3.68 -22.46
C ASP A 374 30.56 -4.30 -21.15
N LEU A 375 29.75 -4.23 -20.10
CA LEU A 375 30.04 -4.79 -18.78
C LEU A 375 29.26 -6.09 -18.52
N TRP A 376 28.69 -6.68 -19.56
CA TRP A 376 27.81 -7.82 -19.41
C TRP A 376 28.61 -9.05 -18.93
N PRO A 377 28.14 -9.76 -17.89
CA PRO A 377 28.85 -10.93 -17.40
C PRO A 377 28.80 -12.08 -18.40
N ARG A 378 29.86 -12.90 -18.44
CA ARG A 378 29.87 -14.16 -19.21
C ARG A 378 28.94 -15.22 -18.63
N LYS A 379 28.73 -15.19 -17.31
CA LYS A 379 27.88 -16.12 -16.56
C LYS A 379 27.34 -15.41 -15.33
N ASN A 380 26.08 -15.68 -14.98
CA ASN A 380 25.49 -15.17 -13.75
C ASN A 380 26.17 -15.77 -12.51
N ALA A 381 26.40 -14.93 -11.51
CA ALA A 381 26.76 -15.37 -10.18
C ALA A 381 25.64 -16.26 -9.59
N GLY A 382 26.03 -17.28 -8.81
CA GLY A 382 25.09 -18.19 -8.17
C GLY A 382 24.14 -17.45 -7.24
N VAL A 383 22.83 -17.69 -7.38
CA VAL A 383 21.76 -16.89 -6.76
C VAL A 383 21.94 -16.74 -5.25
N MET A 384 22.14 -17.83 -4.53
CA MET A 384 22.27 -17.78 -3.06
C MET A 384 23.50 -16.99 -2.63
N ARG A 385 24.66 -17.28 -3.23
CA ARG A 385 25.93 -16.61 -2.89
C ARG A 385 25.93 -15.13 -3.23
N ARG A 386 25.35 -14.74 -4.37
CA ARG A 386 25.20 -13.30 -4.69
C ARG A 386 24.22 -12.63 -3.73
N GLY A 387 23.16 -13.31 -3.31
CA GLY A 387 22.25 -12.81 -2.28
C GLY A 387 22.95 -12.53 -0.96
N ASP A 388 23.79 -13.46 -0.49
CA ASP A 388 24.57 -13.28 0.74
C ASP A 388 25.53 -12.08 0.63
N PHE A 389 26.23 -11.94 -0.50
CA PHE A 389 27.11 -10.79 -0.76
C PHE A 389 26.35 -9.47 -0.83
N LEU A 390 25.19 -9.42 -1.48
CA LEU A 390 24.40 -8.19 -1.58
C LEU A 390 23.84 -7.78 -0.21
N ASN A 391 23.50 -8.74 0.66
CA ASN A 391 23.17 -8.43 2.04
C ASN A 391 24.39 -7.90 2.82
N TYR A 392 25.59 -8.43 2.57
CA TYR A 392 26.83 -7.89 3.12
C TYR A 392 27.07 -6.45 2.65
N LEU A 393 26.92 -6.18 1.35
CA LEU A 393 27.01 -4.84 0.75
C LEU A 393 26.02 -3.86 1.38
N LEU A 394 24.73 -4.23 1.47
CA LEU A 394 23.66 -3.40 2.03
C LEU A 394 23.82 -3.14 3.54
N ARG A 395 24.58 -3.98 4.26
CA ARG A 395 24.98 -3.71 5.66
C ARG A 395 26.13 -2.71 5.77
N GLY A 396 26.76 -2.33 4.66
CA GLY A 396 28.00 -1.56 4.65
C GLY A 396 29.25 -2.43 4.81
N GLY A 397 29.17 -3.72 4.48
CA GLY A 397 30.29 -4.65 4.59
C GLY A 397 31.44 -4.32 3.64
N VAL A 398 31.15 -3.79 2.45
CA VAL A 398 32.19 -3.34 1.52
C VAL A 398 32.62 -1.91 1.90
N PRO A 399 33.85 -1.69 2.42
CA PRO A 399 34.24 -0.40 2.95
C PRO A 399 34.17 0.72 1.90
N GLY A 400 33.59 1.85 2.28
CA GLY A 400 33.45 3.01 1.41
C GLY A 400 32.40 2.86 0.30
N VAL A 401 31.65 1.76 0.24
CA VAL A 401 30.59 1.57 -0.76
C VAL A 401 29.21 1.72 -0.12
N SER A 402 28.31 2.44 -0.79
CA SER A 402 26.91 2.55 -0.39
C SER A 402 25.95 2.46 -1.59
N VAL A 403 24.67 2.18 -1.29
CA VAL A 403 23.59 2.07 -2.28
C VAL A 403 22.53 3.13 -2.00
N GLN A 404 22.12 3.85 -3.04
CA GLN A 404 21.02 4.82 -2.99
C GLN A 404 20.01 4.50 -4.09
N ILE A 405 18.74 4.41 -3.73
CA ILE A 405 17.63 4.09 -4.63
C ILE A 405 16.63 5.24 -4.57
N ASP A 406 16.34 5.85 -5.71
CA ASP A 406 15.31 6.89 -5.79
C ASP A 406 13.93 6.32 -5.40
N PRO A 407 13.09 7.05 -4.62
CA PRO A 407 11.78 6.57 -4.21
C PRO A 407 10.82 6.30 -5.38
N SER A 408 11.08 6.82 -6.58
CA SER A 408 10.29 6.55 -7.79
C SER A 408 10.48 5.15 -8.36
N LEU A 409 11.51 4.39 -7.93
CA LEU A 409 11.76 3.02 -8.37
C LEU A 409 10.88 2.03 -7.60
N VAL A 410 9.56 2.23 -7.70
CA VAL A 410 8.55 1.53 -6.92
C VAL A 410 8.60 0.02 -7.17
N ARG A 411 8.82 -0.43 -8.40
CA ARG A 411 8.86 -1.87 -8.74
C ARG A 411 10.09 -2.55 -8.18
N LEU A 412 11.27 -1.93 -8.30
CA LEU A 412 12.47 -2.43 -7.66
C LEU A 412 12.32 -2.51 -6.15
N ILE A 413 11.85 -1.43 -5.50
CA ILE A 413 11.72 -1.38 -4.03
C ILE A 413 10.73 -2.47 -3.57
N GLU A 414 9.56 -2.58 -4.22
CA GLU A 414 8.58 -3.61 -3.92
C GLU A 414 9.13 -5.03 -4.12
N ASP A 415 9.91 -5.28 -5.17
CA ASP A 415 10.50 -6.59 -5.43
C ASP A 415 11.54 -6.94 -4.35
N LEU A 416 12.48 -6.04 -4.05
CA LEU A 416 13.49 -6.23 -2.99
C LEU A 416 12.89 -6.55 -1.62
N GLU A 417 11.74 -5.95 -1.29
CA GLU A 417 11.01 -6.22 -0.04
C GLU A 417 10.23 -7.53 -0.04
N GLN A 418 9.78 -7.99 -1.21
CA GLN A 418 8.88 -9.13 -1.30
C GLN A 418 9.57 -10.45 -1.62
N VAL A 419 10.78 -10.42 -2.19
CA VAL A 419 11.52 -11.65 -2.48
C VAL A 419 11.84 -12.39 -1.18
N GLN A 420 11.41 -13.65 -1.11
CA GLN A 420 11.71 -14.55 0.00
C GLN A 420 12.85 -15.50 -0.38
N LYS A 421 13.60 -15.96 0.62
CA LYS A 421 14.64 -16.98 0.48
C LYS A 421 13.98 -18.36 0.38
N GLY A 422 14.22 -19.04 -0.73
CA GLY A 422 13.87 -20.45 -0.95
C GLY A 422 15.08 -21.37 -0.75
N VAL A 423 14.86 -22.67 -0.95
CA VAL A 423 15.91 -23.70 -0.84
C VAL A 423 17.05 -23.44 -1.84
N ASP A 424 16.72 -23.16 -3.10
CA ASP A 424 17.68 -23.03 -4.19
C ASP A 424 17.63 -21.68 -4.92
N GLY A 425 16.95 -20.68 -4.35
CA GLY A 425 16.86 -19.37 -4.99
C GLY A 425 15.80 -18.44 -4.41
N LYS A 426 15.41 -17.47 -5.22
CA LYS A 426 14.40 -16.48 -4.90
C LYS A 426 13.01 -17.08 -5.02
N VAL A 427 12.17 -16.86 -4.02
CA VAL A 427 10.73 -17.18 -4.06
C VAL A 427 9.98 -15.87 -4.18
N LYS A 428 9.27 -15.70 -5.30
CA LYS A 428 8.51 -14.49 -5.58
C LYS A 428 7.01 -14.79 -5.71
N PRO A 429 6.13 -13.84 -5.34
CA PRO A 429 4.70 -13.97 -5.55
C PRO A 429 4.36 -14.15 -7.03
N LYS A 430 3.53 -15.16 -7.35
CA LYS A 430 3.08 -15.44 -8.71
C LYS A 430 1.61 -15.10 -8.90
N VAL A 431 1.26 -14.61 -10.08
CA VAL A 431 -0.13 -14.39 -10.51
C VAL A 431 -0.45 -15.37 -11.62
N LYS A 432 -1.62 -16.01 -11.52
CA LYS A 432 -2.20 -16.81 -12.58
C LYS A 432 -3.15 -15.95 -13.40
N ASP A 433 -2.76 -15.65 -14.63
CA ASP A 433 -3.53 -14.88 -15.58
C ASP A 433 -4.37 -15.83 -16.44
N LYS A 434 -5.70 -15.76 -16.29
CA LYS A 434 -6.63 -16.65 -17.00
C LYS A 434 -6.82 -16.25 -18.45
N GLU A 435 -6.64 -14.96 -18.78
CA GLU A 435 -6.83 -14.45 -20.14
C GLU A 435 -5.60 -14.77 -21.00
N LEU A 436 -4.40 -14.61 -20.44
CA LEU A 436 -3.14 -14.98 -21.10
C LEU A 436 -2.83 -16.49 -20.99
N GLY A 437 -3.55 -17.23 -20.13
CA GLY A 437 -3.27 -18.65 -19.88
C GLY A 437 -1.90 -18.90 -19.24
N ALA A 438 -1.32 -17.90 -18.56
CA ALA A 438 0.05 -17.91 -18.07
C ALA A 438 0.13 -17.71 -16.56
N THR A 439 1.24 -18.13 -15.95
CA THR A 439 1.58 -17.79 -14.57
C THR A 439 2.95 -17.12 -14.56
N TYR A 440 3.03 -15.94 -13.96
CA TYR A 440 4.24 -15.13 -13.94
C TYR A 440 4.46 -14.48 -12.57
N GLU A 441 5.67 -14.03 -12.31
CA GLU A 441 6.04 -13.33 -11.08
C GLU A 441 5.46 -11.91 -11.11
N ARG A 442 4.65 -11.55 -10.11
CA ARG A 442 3.80 -10.35 -10.13
C ARG A 442 4.56 -9.05 -10.40
N LEU A 443 5.76 -8.93 -9.83
CA LEU A 443 6.60 -7.73 -9.87
C LEU A 443 7.73 -7.81 -10.90
N GLY A 444 7.77 -8.88 -11.70
CA GLY A 444 8.88 -9.13 -12.61
C GLY A 444 10.21 -9.37 -11.90
N HIS A 445 11.29 -8.85 -12.48
CA HIS A 445 12.66 -9.25 -12.15
C HIS A 445 13.53 -8.06 -11.72
N GLY A 446 12.94 -7.08 -11.04
CA GLY A 446 13.66 -5.89 -10.55
C GLY A 446 14.81 -6.24 -9.60
N ALA A 447 14.57 -7.18 -8.68
CA ALA A 447 15.57 -7.67 -7.74
C ALA A 447 16.72 -8.42 -8.43
N ASP A 448 16.45 -9.21 -9.47
CA ASP A 448 17.51 -9.87 -10.25
C ASP A 448 18.33 -8.85 -11.03
N ASN A 449 17.66 -7.86 -11.61
CA ASN A 449 18.29 -6.79 -12.33
C ASN A 449 19.20 -5.94 -11.40
N PHE A 450 18.77 -5.68 -10.17
CA PHE A 450 19.60 -5.06 -9.14
C PHE A 450 20.88 -5.85 -8.83
N ASP A 451 20.80 -7.18 -8.75
CA ASP A 451 21.98 -8.03 -8.55
C ASP A 451 22.98 -7.85 -9.70
N TYR A 452 22.49 -7.84 -10.95
CA TYR A 452 23.32 -7.69 -12.15
C TYR A 452 24.00 -6.33 -12.21
N VAL A 453 23.28 -5.24 -11.90
CA VAL A 453 23.87 -3.89 -11.84
C VAL A 453 24.98 -3.85 -10.80
N CYS A 454 24.69 -4.26 -9.56
CA CYS A 454 25.65 -4.19 -8.47
C CYS A 454 26.95 -4.93 -8.82
N LEU A 455 26.83 -6.14 -9.35
CA LEU A 455 27.99 -6.98 -9.69
C LEU A 455 28.71 -6.58 -10.97
N SER A 456 28.16 -5.68 -11.79
CA SER A 456 28.80 -5.22 -13.03
C SER A 456 29.87 -4.15 -12.79
N HIS A 457 29.82 -3.43 -11.67
CA HIS A 457 30.82 -2.42 -11.36
C HIS A 457 32.15 -3.09 -10.96
N PRO A 458 33.31 -2.74 -11.56
CA PRO A 458 34.57 -3.45 -11.35
C PRO A 458 35.02 -3.56 -9.89
N LEU A 459 34.83 -2.51 -9.09
CA LEU A 459 35.16 -2.52 -7.66
C LEU A 459 34.29 -3.52 -6.88
N ILE A 460 33.00 -3.60 -7.22
CA ILE A 460 32.06 -4.49 -6.55
C ILE A 460 32.27 -5.93 -7.00
N ALA A 461 32.56 -6.15 -8.28
CA ALA A 461 32.93 -7.45 -8.81
C ALA A 461 34.20 -8.01 -8.11
N ALA A 462 35.21 -7.16 -7.88
CA ALA A 462 36.41 -7.54 -7.14
C ALA A 462 36.11 -7.88 -5.67
N ALA A 463 35.28 -7.05 -5.00
CA ALA A 463 34.83 -7.33 -3.63
C ALA A 463 34.03 -8.65 -3.55
N TYR A 464 33.16 -8.93 -4.53
CA TYR A 464 32.42 -10.19 -4.59
C TYR A 464 33.34 -11.41 -4.73
N GLU A 465 34.39 -11.32 -5.54
CA GLU A 465 35.37 -12.41 -5.65
C GLU A 465 36.22 -12.58 -4.38
N ALA A 466 36.50 -11.50 -3.63
CA ALA A 466 37.14 -11.60 -2.31
C ALA A 466 36.23 -12.30 -1.29
N PHE A 467 34.97 -11.85 -1.19
CA PHE A 467 33.92 -12.45 -0.36
C PHE A 467 33.72 -13.93 -0.64
N LYS A 468 33.63 -14.30 -1.92
CA LYS A 468 33.48 -15.69 -2.37
C LYS A 468 34.64 -16.59 -1.94
N ASN A 469 35.84 -16.04 -1.82
CA ASN A 469 37.05 -16.76 -1.44
C ASN A 469 37.32 -16.74 0.07
N GLY A 470 36.43 -16.14 0.87
CA GLY A 470 36.57 -16.05 2.33
C GLY A 470 37.75 -15.17 2.78
N ARG A 471 38.09 -14.12 2.02
CA ARG A 471 39.21 -13.21 2.33
C ARG A 471 38.77 -11.91 3.00
N ASP A 472 37.59 -11.88 3.59
CA ASP A 472 36.98 -10.70 4.20
C ASP A 472 37.16 -10.68 5.75
N ASP A 473 38.20 -11.35 6.25
CA ASP A 473 38.65 -11.29 7.65
C ASP A 473 39.71 -10.18 7.85
#